data_AF-A0A6V7JB94-F1
#
_entry.id   AF-A0A6V7JB94-F1
#
_cell.length_a   1.000
_cell.length_b   1.000
_cell.length_c   1.000
_cell.angle_alpha   90.00
_cell.angle_beta   90.00
_cell.angle_gamma   90.00
#
_symmetry.space_group_name_H-M   'P 1'
#
loop_
_entity.id
_entity.type
_entity.pdbx_description
1 polymer ?
#
loop_
_entity_poly.entity_id
_entity_poly.type
_entity_poly.pdbx_seq_one_letter_code
_entity_poly.pdbx_strand_id
1 'polypeptide(L)' 'TGKPSSVEGVAKIPNVDEPGKLTVKFPQSPVDGSYWVLDTDYESYAAVWSCQSLLIA' A
#
# COMPACT_ATOMS: atom_id res chain seq x y z
N THR A 1 -17.77 22.87 1.02
CA THR A 1 -17.42 22.04 2.19
C THR A 1 -17.24 20.61 1.70
N GLY A 2 -16.13 19.93 2.02
CA GLY A 2 -15.81 18.61 1.46
C GLY A 2 -16.69 17.49 2.04
N LYS A 3 -17.21 16.60 1.20
CA LYS A 3 -17.92 15.38 1.63
C LYS A 3 -16.88 14.28 1.94
N PRO A 4 -17.01 13.54 3.05
CA PRO A 4 -16.10 12.42 3.33
C PRO A 4 -16.24 11.32 2.28
N SER A 5 -15.11 10.71 1.91
CA SER A 5 -15.02 9.51 1.08
C SER A 5 -14.25 8.43 1.83
N SER A 6 -14.55 7.16 1.51
CA SER A 6 -13.85 6.00 2.05
C SER A 6 -13.54 5.02 0.93
N VAL A 7 -12.51 4.22 1.15
CA VAL A 7 -12.12 3.12 0.26
C VAL A 7 -11.68 1.95 1.13
N GLU A 8 -12.13 0.75 0.78
CA GLU A 8 -11.69 -0.50 1.41
C GLU A 8 -10.80 -1.25 0.42
N GLY A 9 -9.72 -1.85 0.90
CA GLY A 9 -8.77 -2.58 0.08
C GLY A 9 -8.22 -3.79 0.82
N VAL A 10 -7.54 -4.67 0.09
CA VAL A 10 -6.95 -5.90 0.63
C VAL A 10 -5.43 -5.82 0.50
N ALA A 11 -4.72 -5.98 1.61
CA ALA A 11 -3.26 -6.12 1.64
C ALA A 11 -2.86 -7.60 1.66
N LYS A 12 -1.80 -7.95 0.94
CA LYS A 12 -1.24 -9.31 0.87
C LYS A 12 0.27 -9.27 1.11
N ILE A 13 0.80 -10.34 1.70
CA ILE A 13 2.24 -10.57 1.86
C ILE A 13 2.68 -11.52 0.74
N PRO A 14 3.29 -11.01 -0.35
CA PRO A 14 3.69 -11.84 -1.49
C PRO A 14 4.91 -12.71 -1.19
N ASN A 15 5.79 -12.27 -0.27
CA ASN A 15 6.98 -13.00 0.16
C ASN A 15 7.02 -13.05 1.68
N VAL A 16 6.94 -14.26 2.25
CA VAL A 16 6.95 -14.46 3.70
C VAL A 16 8.31 -14.14 4.34
N ASP A 17 9.40 -14.21 3.57
CA ASP A 17 10.74 -13.83 4.03
C ASP A 17 10.92 -12.31 4.11
N GLU A 18 10.03 -11.53 3.48
CA GLU A 18 10.02 -10.07 3.48
C GLU A 18 8.64 -9.51 3.90
N PRO A 19 8.17 -9.78 5.12
CA PRO A 19 6.79 -9.52 5.54
C PRO A 19 6.40 -8.03 5.53
N GLY A 20 7.38 -7.11 5.58
CA GLY A 20 7.16 -5.67 5.47
C GLY A 20 6.89 -5.17 4.05
N LYS A 21 7.08 -6.00 3.01
CA LYS A 21 6.87 -5.62 1.60
C LYS A 21 5.52 -6.16 1.10
N LEU A 22 4.46 -5.42 1.36
CA LEU A 22 3.10 -5.81 1.00
C LEU A 22 2.71 -5.33 -0.40
N THR A 23 1.63 -5.93 -0.90
CA THR A 23 0.91 -5.51 -2.11
C THR A 23 -0.55 -5.23 -1.76
N VAL A 24 -1.11 -4.09 -2.18
CA VAL A 24 -2.47 -3.65 -1.85
C VAL A 24 -3.35 -3.57 -3.10
N LYS A 25 -4.55 -4.15 -3.02
CA LYS A 25 -5.61 -4.02 -4.03
C LYS A 25 -6.72 -3.12 -3.54
N PHE A 26 -6.99 -2.04 -4.27
CA PHE A 26 -8.21 -1.24 -4.11
C PHE A 26 -9.21 -1.53 -5.25
N PRO A 27 -10.53 -1.48 -5.01
CA PRO A 27 -11.57 -1.83 -5.98
C PRO A 27 -11.52 -1.05 -7.30
N GLN A 28 -11.09 0.20 -7.25
CA GLN A 28 -11.05 1.12 -8.39
C GLN A 28 -9.65 1.21 -9.02
N SER A 29 -8.65 0.53 -8.47
CA SER A 29 -7.29 0.55 -8.99
C SER A 29 -7.09 -0.62 -9.97
N PRO A 30 -6.75 -0.37 -11.24
CA PRO A 30 -6.54 -1.43 -12.23
C PRO A 30 -5.35 -2.31 -11.85
N VAL A 31 -4.34 -1.73 -11.18
CA VAL A 31 -3.12 -2.40 -10.74
C VAL A 31 -3.03 -2.46 -9.22
N ASP A 32 -2.25 -3.39 -8.72
CA ASP A 32 -1.96 -3.50 -7.30
C ASP A 32 -0.81 -2.54 -6.95
N GLY A 33 -0.93 -1.88 -5.79
CA GLY A 33 0.06 -0.93 -5.30
C GLY A 33 1.11 -1.59 -4.42
N SER A 34 2.37 -1.16 -4.53
CA SER A 34 3.39 -1.49 -3.54
C SER A 34 3.08 -0.78 -2.22
N TYR A 35 3.19 -1.50 -1.10
CA TYR A 35 3.00 -0.97 0.24
C TYR A 35 4.11 -1.52 1.13
N TRP A 36 5.23 -0.81 1.18
CA TRP A 36 6.41 -1.28 1.89
C TRP A 36 6.56 -0.50 3.18
N VAL A 37 6.47 -1.21 4.31
CA VAL A 37 6.74 -0.65 5.63
C VAL A 37 8.26 -0.48 5.74
N LEU A 38 8.73 0.76 5.70
CA LEU A 38 10.14 1.10 5.86
C LEU A 38 10.55 1.07 7.33
N ASP A 39 9.66 1.53 8.20
CA ASP A 39 9.85 1.55 9.65
C ASP A 39 8.50 1.67 10.37
N THR A 40 8.38 1.10 11.55
CA THR A 40 7.20 1.21 12.41
C THR A 40 7.54 0.80 13.83
N ASP A 41 6.97 1.50 14.80
CA ASP A 41 7.04 1.11 16.21
C ASP A 41 5.86 0.23 16.65
N TYR A 42 4.93 -0.09 15.73
CA TYR A 42 3.70 -0.86 15.94
C TYR A 42 2.72 -0.26 16.97
N GLU A 43 2.97 0.95 17.46
CA GLU A 43 2.16 1.60 18.50
C GLU A 43 1.65 2.97 18.06
N SER A 44 2.52 3.79 17.45
CA SER A 44 2.23 5.20 17.18
C SER A 44 2.51 5.63 15.74
N TYR A 45 3.41 4.95 15.01
CA TYR A 45 3.73 5.30 13.63
C TYR A 45 4.06 4.11 12.72
N ALA A 46 3.87 4.32 11.43
CA ALA A 46 4.45 3.52 10.36
C ALA A 46 4.83 4.44 9.19
N ALA A 47 6.06 4.32 8.71
CA ALA A 47 6.54 4.94 7.49
C ALA A 47 6.35 3.95 6.33
N VAL A 48 5.49 4.30 5.38
CA VAL A 48 5.18 3.44 4.23
C VAL A 48 5.64 4.08 2.94
N TRP A 49 6.27 3.28 2.10
CA TRP A 49 6.74 3.68 0.79
C TRP A 49 6.01 2.91 -0.32
N SER A 50 5.68 3.64 -1.37
CA SER A 50 5.14 3.11 -2.60
C SER A 50 5.84 3.82 -3.75
N CYS A 51 6.23 3.05 -4.74
CA CYS A 51 6.73 3.57 -6.00
C CYS A 51 6.24 2.68 -7.12
N GLN A 52 5.84 3.32 -8.21
CA GLN A 52 5.42 2.67 -9.43
C GLN A 52 6.18 3.31 -10.58
N SER A 53 6.71 2.48 -11.47
CA SER A 53 7.31 2.96 -12.71
C SER A 53 6.23 3.62 -13.55
N LEU A 54 6.42 4.89 -13.86
CA LEU A 54 5.57 5.61 -14.80
C LEU A 54 5.99 5.19 -16.22
N LEU A 55 5.51 4.04 -16.69
CA LEU A 55 5.59 3.72 -18.11
C LEU A 55 4.64 4.68 -18.84
N ILE A 56 5.16 5.83 -19.25
CA ILE A 56 4.52 6.66 -20.27
C ILE A 56 4.77 5.91 -21.58
N ALA A 57 3.74 5.24 -22.09
CA ALA A 57 3.68 4.85 -23.49
C ALA A 57 3.09 6.01 -24.29
#